data_AF-A0A661Q9B5-F1
#
_entry.id   AF-A0A661Q9B5-F1
#
_cell.length_a   1.000
_cell.length_b   1.000
_cell.length_c   1.000
_cell.angle_alpha   90.00
_cell.angle_beta   90.00
_cell.angle_gamma   90.00
#
_symmetry.space_group_name_H-M   'P 1'
#
loop_
_entity.id
_entity.type
_entity.pdbx_description
1 polymer ?
#
loop_
_entity_poly.entity_id
_entity_poly.type
_entity_poly.pdbx_seq_one_letter_code
_entity_poly.pdbx_strand_id
1 'polypeptide(L)'
;MEQAQLEYFRSLLQKKLDDLLGEADKTLEEMTDMNDRFPDPTDRASVESNRSFELRIRDRERKLIKKINNALDRIEEGTYGICEDCGREI
;
A
#
# COMPACT_ATOMS: atom_id res chain seq x y z
N MET A 1 -7.70 -21.68 -12.23
CA MET A 1 -8.14 -21.24 -10.87
C MET A 1 -9.65 -21.44 -10.70
N GLU A 2 -10.10 -21.94 -9.54
CA GLU A 2 -11.54 -22.13 -9.24
C GLU A 2 -12.22 -20.84 -8.75
N GLN A 3 -13.54 -20.72 -8.97
CA GLN A 3 -14.30 -19.51 -8.61
C GLN A 3 -14.24 -19.16 -7.12
N ALA A 4 -14.29 -20.17 -6.24
CA ALA A 4 -14.16 -19.97 -4.79
C ALA A 4 -12.77 -19.41 -4.39
N GLN A 5 -11.71 -19.79 -5.11
CA GLN A 5 -10.36 -19.27 -4.88
C GLN A 5 -10.26 -17.81 -5.32
N LEU A 6 -10.85 -17.46 -6.47
CA LEU A 6 -10.88 -16.08 -6.96
C LEU A 6 -11.62 -15.14 -6.01
N GLU A 7 -12.75 -15.57 -5.45
CA GLU A 7 -13.48 -14.82 -4.43
C GLU A 7 -12.66 -14.62 -3.15
N TYR A 8 -11.96 -15.68 -2.71
CA TYR A 8 -11.03 -15.59 -1.58
C TYR A 8 -9.94 -14.53 -1.84
N PHE A 9 -9.24 -14.61 -2.97
CA PHE A 9 -8.19 -13.64 -3.30
C PHE A 9 -8.72 -12.22 -3.48
N ARG A 10 -9.91 -12.05 -4.08
CA ARG A 10 -10.56 -10.75 -4.18
C ARG A 10 -10.79 -10.13 -2.81
N SER A 11 -11.38 -10.89 -1.89
CA SER A 11 -11.63 -10.40 -0.52
C SER A 11 -10.34 -10.08 0.24
N LEU A 12 -9.30 -10.90 0.06
CA LEU A 12 -7.99 -10.68 0.67
C LEU A 12 -7.32 -9.41 0.14
N LEU A 13 -7.34 -9.21 -1.18
CA LEU A 13 -6.76 -8.04 -1.84
C LEU A 13 -7.50 -6.77 -1.48
N GLN A 14 -8.84 -6.81 -1.43
CA GLN A 14 -9.66 -5.68 -1.00
C GLN A 14 -9.34 -5.29 0.45
N LYS A 15 -9.29 -6.27 1.36
CA LYS A 15 -8.92 -6.00 2.75
C LYS A 15 -7.54 -5.35 2.88
N LYS A 16 -6.55 -5.85 2.13
CA LYS A 16 -5.21 -5.26 2.12
C LYS A 16 -5.19 -3.85 1.57
N LEU A 17 -6.02 -3.56 0.56
CA LEU A 17 -6.18 -2.22 0.01
C LEU A 17 -6.74 -1.27 1.07
N ASP A 18 -7.82 -1.67 1.74
CA ASP A 18 -8.48 -0.89 2.78
C ASP A 18 -7.53 -0.63 3.97
N ASP A 19 -6.76 -1.65 4.39
CA ASP A 19 -5.76 -1.54 5.45
C ASP A 19 -4.66 -0.51 5.08
N LEU A 20 -4.14 -0.56 3.84
CA LEU A 20 -3.10 0.38 3.37
C LEU A 20 -3.61 1.81 3.26
N LEU A 21 -4.86 2.00 2.81
CA LEU A 21 -5.49 3.32 2.74
C LEU A 21 -5.71 3.89 4.15
N GLY A 22 -6.23 3.07 5.06
CA GLY A 22 -6.43 3.48 6.46
C GLY A 22 -5.12 3.79 7.19
N GLU A 23 -4.02 3.11 6.85
CA GLU A 23 -2.70 3.45 7.40
C GLU A 23 -2.17 4.76 6.83
N ALA A 24 -2.35 5.00 5.53
CA ALA A 24 -1.96 6.25 4.89
C ALA A 24 -2.68 7.46 5.49
N ASP A 25 -3.98 7.35 5.78
CA ASP A 25 -4.76 8.41 6.42
C ASP A 25 -4.23 8.73 7.83
N LYS A 26 -3.94 7.71 8.64
CA LYS A 26 -3.34 7.89 9.97
C LYS A 26 -1.98 8.57 9.91
N THR A 27 -1.11 8.15 9.00
CA THR A 27 0.22 8.77 8.84
C THR A 27 0.11 10.23 8.42
N LEU A 28 -0.89 10.58 7.60
CA LEU A 28 -1.14 11.97 7.22
C LEU A 28 -1.57 12.83 8.42
N GLU A 29 -2.44 12.32 9.28
CA GLU A 29 -2.83 13.00 10.53
C GLU A 29 -1.60 13.22 11.42
N GLU A 30 -0.80 12.18 11.67
CA GLU A 30 0.42 12.25 12.50
C GLU A 30 1.46 13.24 11.95
N MET A 31 1.68 13.24 10.63
CA MET A 31 2.61 14.16 9.98
C MET A 31 2.13 15.61 9.99
N THR A 32 0.83 15.84 10.08
CA THR A 32 0.24 17.18 10.17
C THR A 32 0.41 17.74 11.58
N ASP A 33 0.08 16.94 12.61
CA ASP A 33 0.20 17.31 14.02
C ASP A 33 1.66 17.60 14.45
N MET A 34 2.64 16.92 13.84
CA MET A 34 4.06 17.13 14.12
C MET A 34 4.59 18.50 13.66
N ASN A 35 3.95 19.17 12.69
CA ASN A 35 4.43 20.48 12.18
C ASN A 35 4.20 21.63 13.17
N ASP A 36 3.30 21.47 14.14
CA ASP A 36 2.98 22.51 15.13
C ASP A 36 3.94 22.54 16.33
N ARG A 37 4.85 21.57 16.43
CA ARG A 37 5.88 21.52 17.48
C ARG A 37 7.22 21.93 16.89
N PHE A 38 7.67 23.14 17.21
CA PHE A 38 9.03 23.60 16.90
C PHE A 38 10.03 22.90 17.81
N PRO A 39 10.77 21.88 17.32
CA PRO A 39 11.74 21.20 18.15
C PRO A 39 12.97 22.11 18.28
N ASP A 40 13.76 21.92 19.33
CA ASP A 40 15.07 22.55 19.39
C ASP A 40 15.94 22.12 18.19
N PRO A 41 17.08 22.79 17.91
CA PRO A 41 17.91 22.49 16.75
C PRO A 41 18.39 21.03 16.66
N THR A 42 18.52 20.33 17.80
CA THR A 42 18.95 18.92 17.88
C THR A 42 17.80 17.98 17.57
N ASP A 43 16.62 18.25 18.12
CA ASP A 43 15.41 17.47 17.86
C ASP A 43 14.95 17.60 16.41
N ARG A 44 15.23 18.74 15.77
CA ARG A 44 14.89 19.00 14.37
C ARG A 44 15.49 17.97 13.41
N ALA A 45 16.76 17.60 13.62
CA ALA A 45 17.46 16.65 12.76
C ALA A 45 16.81 15.24 12.84
N SER A 46 16.44 14.81 14.05
CA SER A 46 15.77 13.53 14.29
C SER A 46 14.39 13.48 13.65
N VAL A 47 13.60 14.55 13.81
CA VAL A 47 12.25 14.68 13.23
C VAL A 47 12.30 14.63 11.70
N GLU A 48 13.23 15.36 11.09
CA GLU A 48 13.39 15.38 9.62
C GLU A 48 13.82 14.03 9.05
N SER A 49 14.71 13.31 9.75
CA SER A 49 15.11 11.96 9.38
C SER A 49 13.94 10.98 9.43
N ASN A 50 13.16 11.00 10.51
CA ASN A 50 11.97 10.15 10.67
C ASN A 50 10.93 10.47 9.59
N ARG A 51 10.67 11.76 9.31
CA ARG A 51 9.77 12.18 8.23
C ARG A 51 10.23 11.68 6.86
N SER A 52 11.52 11.78 6.59
CA SER A 52 12.11 11.29 5.33
C SER A 52 11.95 9.76 5.19
N PHE A 53 12.03 9.03 6.30
CA PHE A 53 11.80 7.59 6.31
C PHE A 53 10.32 7.26 6.07
N GLU A 54 9.40 7.92 6.74
CA GLU A 54 7.96 7.73 6.56
C GLU A 54 7.53 8.01 5.11
N LEU A 55 7.99 9.11 4.51
CA LEU A 55 7.69 9.41 3.10
C LEU A 55 8.14 8.30 2.15
N ARG A 56 9.28 7.65 2.42
CA ARG A 56 9.76 6.51 1.62
C ARG A 56 8.91 5.26 1.80
N ILE A 57 8.38 5.02 3.00
CA ILE A 57 7.43 3.93 3.26
C ILE A 57 6.15 4.19 2.47
N ARG A 58 5.56 5.37 2.60
CA ARG A 58 4.31 5.74 1.90
C ARG A 58 4.46 5.64 0.37
N ASP A 59 5.62 6.00 -0.17
CA ASP A 59 5.89 5.84 -1.60
C ASP A 59 5.91 4.36 -2.06
N ARG A 60 6.39 3.44 -1.21
CA ARG A 60 6.36 1.99 -1.49
C ARG A 60 4.95 1.44 -1.42
N GLU A 61 4.18 1.85 -0.43
CA GLU A 61 2.79 1.45 -0.27
C GLU A 61 1.91 1.97 -1.41
N ARG A 62 2.11 3.20 -1.86
CA ARG A 62 1.43 3.72 -3.05
C ARG A 62 1.68 2.85 -4.28
N LYS A 63 2.90 2.33 -4.46
CA LYS A 63 3.21 1.37 -5.53
C LYS A 63 2.54 0.02 -5.29
N LEU A 64 2.45 -0.43 -4.03
CA LEU A 64 1.75 -1.66 -3.67
C LEU A 64 0.24 -1.57 -3.94
N ILE A 65 -0.40 -0.45 -3.59
CA ILE A 65 -1.81 -0.15 -3.90
C ILE A 65 -2.06 -0.28 -5.40
N LYS A 66 -1.21 0.30 -6.24
CA LYS A 66 -1.32 0.16 -7.70
C LYS A 66 -1.25 -1.29 -8.16
N LYS A 67 -0.37 -2.10 -7.55
CA LYS A 67 -0.26 -3.53 -7.85
C LYS A 67 -1.49 -4.32 -7.39
N ILE A 68 -2.06 -3.98 -6.24
CA ILE A 68 -3.29 -4.59 -5.73
C ILE A 68 -4.46 -4.28 -6.66
N ASN A 69 -4.63 -3.03 -7.08
CA ASN A 69 -5.67 -2.66 -8.04
C ASN A 69 -5.50 -3.41 -9.36
N ASN A 70 -4.28 -3.47 -9.91
CA ASN A 70 -4.03 -4.25 -11.12
C ASN A 70 -4.32 -5.76 -10.93
N ALA A 71 -4.03 -6.31 -9.76
CA ALA A 71 -4.40 -7.69 -9.43
C ALA A 71 -5.92 -7.90 -9.36
N LEU A 72 -6.67 -6.93 -8.81
CA LEU A 72 -8.14 -6.94 -8.81
C LEU A 72 -8.70 -6.86 -10.24
N ASP A 73 -8.17 -5.96 -11.08
CA ASP A 73 -8.54 -5.85 -12.50
C ASP A 73 -8.34 -7.19 -13.23
N ARG A 74 -7.19 -7.85 -12.99
CA ARG A 74 -6.91 -9.18 -13.56
C ARG A 74 -7.88 -10.26 -13.08
N ILE A 75 -8.42 -10.15 -11.87
CA ILE A 75 -9.48 -11.07 -11.39
C ILE A 75 -10.77 -10.82 -12.17
N GLU A 76 -11.11 -9.57 -12.46
CA GLU A 76 -12.30 -9.22 -13.26
C GLU A 76 -12.17 -9.64 -14.72
N GLU A 77 -10.99 -9.49 -15.30
CA GLU A 77 -10.67 -9.93 -16.67
C GLU A 77 -10.50 -11.45 -16.80
N GLY A 78 -10.43 -12.19 -15.68
CA GLY A 78 -10.23 -13.64 -15.67
C GLY A 78 -8.79 -14.08 -15.98
N THR A 79 -7.81 -13.18 -15.94
CA THR A 79 -6.38 -13.44 -16.21
C THR A 79 -5.55 -13.60 -14.93
N TYR A 80 -6.18 -13.48 -13.76
CA TYR A 80 -5.52 -13.68 -12.47
C TYR A 80 -5.07 -15.12 -12.27
N GLY A 81 -3.84 -15.30 -11.77
CA GLY A 81 -3.23 -16.62 -11.61
C GLY A 81 -2.60 -17.17 -12.89
N ILE A 82 -2.49 -16.38 -13.97
CA ILE A 82 -1.75 -16.75 -15.19
C ILE A 82 -0.45 -15.95 -15.26
N CYS A 83 0.67 -16.61 -15.51
CA CYS A 83 1.96 -15.95 -15.69
C CYS A 83 1.97 -15.17 -17.02
N GLU A 84 2.27 -13.87 -16.96
CA GLU A 84 2.33 -13.00 -18.14
C GLU A 84 3.48 -13.38 -19.10
N ASP A 85 4.55 -13.96 -18.59
CA ASP A 85 5.72 -14.33 -19.40
C ASP A 85 5.55 -15.66 -20.15
N CYS A 86 4.91 -16.66 -19.52
CA CYS A 86 4.83 -18.02 -20.07
C CYS A 86 3.42 -18.58 -20.24
N GLY A 87 2.38 -17.86 -19.83
CA GLY A 87 0.98 -18.25 -20.00
C GLY A 87 0.53 -19.45 -19.16
N ARG A 88 1.39 -19.95 -18.24
CA ARG A 88 1.05 -21.05 -17.34
C ARG A 88 0.36 -20.55 -16.08
N GLU A 89 -0.45 -21.39 -15.46
CA GLU A 89 -1.03 -21.11 -14.14
C GLU A 89 0.09 -20.97 -13.09
N ILE A 90 -0.09 -20.01 -12.17
CA ILE A 90 0.80 -19.65 -11.06
C ILE A 90 0.41 -20.42 -9.80
#